data_AF-A0A077Z4U4-F1
#
_entry.id   AF-A0A077Z4U4-F1
#
_cell.length_a   1.000
_cell.length_b   1.000
_cell.length_c   1.000
_cell.angle_alpha   90.00
_cell.angle_beta   90.00
_cell.angle_gamma   90.00
#
_symmetry.space_group_name_H-M   'P 1'
#
loop_
_entity.id
_entity.type
_entity.pdbx_description
1 polymer ?
#
loop_
_entity_poly.entity_id
_entity_poly.type
_entity_poly.pdbx_seq_one_letter_code
_entity_poly.pdbx_strand_id
1 'polypeptide(L)' 'MTRRSYKGGFKLEVVKIAKESNNAQAAKKYGVTLKVVIDWMSKEEALEKMPKKNAQDAQAPPHGRN' A
#
# COMPACT_ATOMS: atom_id res chain seq x y z
N MET A 1 -16.46 -9.99 15.35
CA MET A 1 -15.76 -8.79 14.83
C MET A 1 -15.94 -8.71 13.32
N THR A 2 -16.68 -7.73 12.81
CA THR A 2 -16.81 -7.48 11.37
C THR A 2 -15.44 -7.06 10.83
N ARG A 3 -14.83 -7.89 9.98
CA ARG A 3 -13.61 -7.53 9.28
C ARG A 3 -13.96 -6.37 8.35
N ARG A 4 -13.53 -5.14 8.67
CA ARG A 4 -13.69 -4.00 7.75
C ARG A 4 -12.94 -4.36 6.46
N SER A 5 -13.69 -4.52 5.36
CA SER A 5 -13.12 -4.77 4.04
C SER A 5 -12.61 -3.46 3.48
N TYR A 6 -11.31 -3.22 3.62
CA TYR A 6 -10.66 -2.07 2.99
C TYR A 6 -10.27 -2.41 1.55
N LYS A 7 -10.62 -1.54 0.59
CA LYS A 7 -10.20 -1.66 -0.81
C LYS A 7 -8.67 -1.59 -0.91
N GLY A 8 -8.08 -2.31 -1.87
CA GLY A 8 -6.61 -2.34 -2.06
C GLY A 8 -5.99 -0.96 -2.24
N GLY A 9 -6.63 -0.08 -3.03
CA GLY A 9 -6.17 1.30 -3.22
C GLY A 9 -6.14 2.11 -1.92
N PHE A 10 -7.11 1.92 -1.02
CA PHE A 10 -7.10 2.59 0.28
C PHE A 10 -5.93 2.13 1.15
N LYS A 11 -5.63 0.82 1.16
CA LYS A 11 -4.49 0.28 1.92
C LYS A 11 -3.16 0.87 1.45
N LEU A 12 -2.97 0.96 0.13
CA LEU A 12 -1.76 1.54 -0.47
C LEU A 12 -1.61 3.01 -0.10
N GLU A 13 -2.69 3.79 -0.09
CA GLU A 13 -2.64 5.19 0.32
C GLU A 13 -2.26 5.35 1.80
N VAL A 14 -2.79 4.50 2.69
CA VAL A 14 -2.41 4.53 4.12
C VAL A 14 -0.94 4.18 4.29
N VAL A 15 -0.46 3.16 3.57
CA VAL A 15 0.94 2.73 3.61
C VAL A 15 1.87 3.80 3.07
N LYS A 16 1.50 4.48 1.98
CA LYS A 16 2.27 5.60 1.43
C LYS A 16 2.48 6.72 2.44
N ILE A 17 1.41 7.16 3.12
CA ILE A 17 1.51 8.16 4.18
C ILE A 17 2.32 7.64 5.38
N ALA A 18 2.22 6.35 5.70
CA ALA A 18 2.99 5.75 6.78
C ALA A 18 4.50 5.76 6.49
N LYS A 19 4.90 5.52 5.23
CA LYS A 19 6.29 5.65 4.75
C LYS A 19 6.78 7.10 4.79
N GLU A 20 5.95 8.05 4.37
CA GLU A 20 6.32 9.47 4.32
C GLU A 20 6.45 10.10 5.71
N SER A 21 5.74 9.58 6.71
CA SER A 21 5.77 10.12 8.07
C SER A 21 6.00 9.03 9.10
N ASN A 22 4.93 8.44 9.64
CA ASN A 22 5.00 7.24 10.46
C ASN A 22 3.64 6.53 10.50
N ASN A 23 3.64 5.32 11.05
CA ASN A 23 2.47 4.45 11.14
C ASN A 23 1.35 5.06 12.00
N ALA A 24 1.72 5.77 13.07
CA ALA A 24 0.78 6.38 14.02
C ALA A 24 0.03 7.56 13.42
N GLN A 25 0.71 8.38 12.63
CA GLN A 25 0.14 9.52 11.94
C GLN A 25 -0.79 9.03 10.82
N ALA A 26 -0.39 8.00 10.06
CA ALA A 26 -1.26 7.38 9.07
C ALA A 26 -2.52 6.78 9.72
N ALA A 27 -2.36 6.06 10.83
CA ALA A 27 -3.48 5.52 11.61
C ALA A 27 -4.46 6.62 12.05
N LYS A 28 -3.93 7.72 12.61
CA LYS A 28 -4.72 8.87 13.05
C LYS A 28 -5.42 9.58 11.89
N LYS A 29 -4.73 9.74 10.74
CA LYS A 29 -5.25 10.44 9.55
C LYS A 29 -6.41 9.68 8.89
N TYR A 30 -6.32 8.35 8.80
CA TYR A 30 -7.32 7.52 8.16
C TYR A 30 -8.35 6.90 9.12
N GLY A 31 -8.20 7.11 10.43
CA GLY A 31 -9.07 6.50 11.44
C GLY A 31 -8.95 4.97 11.50
N VAL A 32 -7.79 4.42 11.16
CA VAL A 32 -7.47 2.99 11.28
C VAL A 32 -6.57 2.75 12.48
N THR A 33 -6.51 1.52 12.96
CA THR A 33 -5.65 1.19 14.10
C THR A 33 -4.20 1.00 13.66
N LEU A 34 -3.26 1.31 14.55
CA LEU A 34 -1.82 1.08 14.33
C LEU A 34 -1.52 -0.34 13.86
N LYS A 35 -2.16 -1.34 14.47
CA LYS A 35 -2.03 -2.75 14.08
C LYS A 35 -2.38 -2.99 12.62
N VAL A 36 -3.40 -2.32 12.10
CA VAL A 36 -3.82 -2.44 10.70
C VAL A 36 -2.80 -1.78 9.76
N VAL A 37 -2.25 -0.64 10.14
CA VAL A 37 -1.18 0.02 9.37
C VAL A 37 0.08 -0.84 9.31
N ILE A 38 0.52 -1.38 10.45
CA ILE A 38 1.67 -2.28 10.53
C ILE A 38 1.46 -3.51 9.67
N ASP A 39 0.27 -4.14 9.75
CA ASP A 39 -0.07 -5.30 8.92
C ASP A 39 0.01 -4.99 7.42
N TRP A 40 -0.43 -3.81 7.00
CA TRP A 40 -0.34 -3.38 5.60
C TRP A 40 1.07 -3.04 5.17
N MET A 41 1.88 -2.46 6.05
CA MET A 41 3.29 -2.20 5.76
C MET A 41 4.12 -3.48 5.68
N SER A 42 3.89 -4.46 6.56
CA SER A 42 4.53 -5.78 6.44
C SER A 42 4.09 -6.52 5.17
N LYS A 43 2.89 -6.21 4.66
CA LYS A 43 2.38 -6.71 3.38
C LYS A 43 2.62 -5.75 2.22
N GLU A 44 3.38 -4.68 2.41
CA GLU A 44 3.55 -3.65 1.40
C GLU A 44 4.21 -4.22 0.15
N GLU A 45 5.29 -4.98 0.30
CA GLU A 45 5.92 -5.67 -0.83
C GLU A 45 4.92 -6.55 -1.58
N ALA A 46 4.02 -7.22 -0.85
CA ALA A 46 2.98 -8.05 -1.45
C ALA A 46 1.87 -7.20 -2.11
N LEU A 47 1.58 -6.00 -1.60
CA LEU A 47 0.62 -5.06 -2.16
C LEU A 47 1.18 -4.33 -3.40
N GLU A 48 2.46 -3.98 -3.40
CA GLU A 48 3.18 -3.39 -4.54
C GLU A 48 3.40 -4.43 -5.65
N LYS A 49 3.76 -5.66 -5.28
CA LYS A 49 3.85 -6.79 -6.21
C LYS A 49 2.50 -7.34 -6.62
N MET A 50 1.40 -6.99 -5.93
CA MET A 50 0.08 -7.46 -6.34
C MET A 50 -0.17 -6.87 -7.73
N PRO A 51 -0.18 -7.69 -8.79
CA PRO A 51 -0.37 -7.18 -10.12
C PRO A 51 -1.73 -6.50 -10.08
N LYS A 52 -1.75 -5.19 -10.28
CA LYS A 52 -2.97 -4.51 -10.70
C LYS A 52 -3.45 -5.35 -11.85
N LYS A 53 -4.55 -6.08 -11.69
CA LYS A 53 -5.04 -7.06 -12.67
C LYS A 53 -5.50 -6.39 -13.99
N ASN A 54 -5.13 -5.13 -14.18
CA ASN A 54 -5.00 -4.48 -15.46
C ASN A 54 -3.73 -5.02 -16.12
N ALA A 55 -3.86 -6.20 -16.71
CA ALA A 55 -3.10 -6.51 -17.90
C ALA A 55 -3.12 -5.26 -18.80
N GLN A 56 -1.94 -4.73 -19.13
CA GLN A 56 -1.55 -4.20 -20.44
C GLN A 56 -0.61 -2.99 -20.42
N ASP A 57 -0.40 -2.28 -19.32
CA ASP A 57 0.41 -1.05 -19.42
C ASP A 57 1.20 -0.73 -18.14
N ALA A 58 2.39 -1.29 -18.04
CA ALA A 58 3.50 -0.71 -17.27
C ALA A 58 4.79 -1.28 -17.82
N GLN A 59 5.06 -0.88 -19.05
CA GLN A 59 6.37 -0.67 -19.64
C GLN A 59 7.45 -0.55 -18.55
N ALA A 60 8.25 -1.59 -18.35
CA ALA A 60 9.52 -1.44 -17.65
C ALA A 60 10.31 -0.34 -18.39
N PRO A 61 10.87 0.67 -17.70
CA PRO A 61 11.79 1.59 -18.35
C PRO A 61 12.92 0.74 -18.93
N PRO A 62 13.19 0.81 -20.25
CA PRO A 62 14.27 0.07 -20.85
C PRO A 62 15.54 0.56 -20.17
N HIS A 63 16.14 -0.31 -19.36
CA HIS A 63 17.54 -0.16 -18.97
C HIS A 63 18.38 -0.50 -20.22
N GLY A 64 18.23 0.31 -21.27
CA GLY A 64 19.09 0.32 -22.44
C GLY A 64 20.28 1.20 -22.09
N ARG A 65 21.42 0.58 -21.79
CA ARG A 65 22.55 0.53 -22.74
C ARG A 65 22.86 1.89 -23.35
N ASN A 66 23.90 2.52 -22.82
CA ASN A 66 25.00 2.99 -23.65
C ASN A 66 26.32 2.52 -23.03
#